data_AF-A0A653C2R1-F1
#
_entry.id   AF-A0A653C2R1-F1
#
_cell.length_a   1.000
_cell.length_b   1.000
_cell.length_c   1.000
_cell.angle_alpha   90.00
_cell.angle_beta   90.00
_cell.angle_gamma   90.00
#
_symmetry.space_group_name_H-M   'P 1'
#
loop_
_entity.id
_entity.type
_entity.pdbx_description
1 polymer ?
#
loop_
_entity_poly.entity_id
_entity_poly.type
_entity_poly.pdbx_seq_one_letter_code
_entity_poly.pdbx_strand_id
1 'polypeptide(L)'
;MMLKMGWGGKGLGSQEQGEEKTVAELITENITREGLGSKNVMEEIDRIMKEFAQSTKLSTIASKYNLKSKSEGKDENRRITISKKMDKWNIVRELLRGGLENESYKLQIPEKFKYLWTDELSSDDEEKY
;
A
#
# COMPACT_ATOMS: atom_id res chain seq x y z
N MET A 1 -15.81 -42.92 22.03
CA MET A 1 -15.40 -42.65 23.44
C MET A 1 -15.28 -41.15 23.70
N MET A 2 -14.59 -40.39 22.83
CA MET A 2 -14.44 -38.93 22.94
C MET A 2 -15.77 -38.14 22.92
N LEU A 3 -16.73 -38.52 22.07
CA LEU A 3 -18.09 -37.94 22.07
C LEU A 3 -18.80 -38.09 23.44
N LYS A 4 -18.52 -39.18 24.17
CA LYS A 4 -19.08 -39.41 25.52
C LYS A 4 -18.41 -38.53 26.59
N MET A 5 -17.26 -37.93 26.28
CA MET A 5 -16.54 -36.97 27.13
C MET A 5 -16.89 -35.51 26.76
N GLY A 6 -17.92 -35.29 25.93
CA GLY A 6 -18.38 -33.95 25.53
C GLY A 6 -17.61 -33.34 24.36
N TRP A 7 -16.76 -34.11 23.67
CA TRP A 7 -16.03 -33.61 22.50
C TRP A 7 -16.96 -33.47 21.28
N GLY A 8 -17.17 -32.24 20.81
CA GLY A 8 -18.08 -31.90 19.72
C GLY A 8 -17.52 -32.06 18.29
N GLY A 9 -16.31 -32.62 18.15
CA GLY A 9 -15.68 -32.87 16.85
C GLY A 9 -14.82 -31.73 16.31
N LYS A 10 -14.57 -30.67 17.09
CA LYS A 10 -13.65 -29.58 16.75
C LYS A 10 -12.33 -29.70 17.53
N GLY A 11 -11.54 -28.63 17.59
CA GLY A 11 -10.35 -28.54 18.43
C GLY A 11 -10.59 -28.94 19.88
N LEU A 12 -9.62 -29.62 20.49
CA LEU A 12 -9.63 -29.96 21.92
C LEU A 12 -9.23 -28.73 22.78
N GLY A 13 -9.70 -28.67 24.03
CA GLY A 13 -9.42 -27.56 24.96
C GLY A 13 -10.65 -26.69 25.24
N SER A 14 -10.58 -25.87 26.30
CA SER A 14 -11.73 -25.09 26.80
C SER A 14 -12.30 -24.08 25.80
N GLN A 15 -11.52 -23.70 24.79
CA GLN A 15 -11.87 -22.75 23.73
C GLN A 15 -11.63 -23.34 22.34
N GLU A 16 -11.66 -24.68 22.20
CA GLU A 16 -11.43 -25.37 20.93
C GLU A 16 -10.07 -25.03 20.28
N GLN A 17 -9.04 -24.76 21.10
CA GLN A 17 -7.73 -24.25 20.65
C GLN A 17 -6.81 -25.30 20.03
N GLY A 18 -7.06 -26.58 20.29
CA GLY A 18 -6.31 -27.67 19.67
C GLY A 18 -6.58 -27.72 18.17
N GLU A 19 -5.55 -27.99 17.37
CA GLU A 19 -5.74 -28.21 15.94
C GLU A 19 -6.61 -29.45 15.71
N GLU A 20 -7.62 -29.32 14.86
CA GLU A 20 -8.53 -30.40 14.48
C GLU A 20 -7.81 -31.45 13.59
N LYS A 21 -6.85 -30.99 12.80
CA LYS A 21 -6.03 -31.84 11.94
C LYS A 21 -4.86 -32.40 12.73
N THR A 22 -4.62 -33.69 12.57
CA THR A 22 -3.44 -34.31 13.18
C THR A 22 -2.19 -33.80 12.49
N VAL A 23 -1.07 -33.72 13.22
CA VAL A 23 0.22 -33.31 12.64
C VAL A 23 0.58 -34.17 11.42
N ALA A 24 0.17 -35.43 11.41
CA ALA A 24 0.36 -36.35 10.28
C ALA A 24 -0.34 -35.87 8.98
N GLU A 25 -1.49 -35.22 9.07
CA GLU A 25 -2.21 -34.67 7.90
C GLU A 25 -1.61 -33.36 7.38
N LEU A 26 -0.80 -32.68 8.20
CA LEU A 26 -0.05 -31.48 7.80
C LEU A 26 1.31 -31.83 7.18
N ILE A 27 1.79 -33.05 7.39
CA ILE A 27 3.06 -33.51 6.84
C ILE A 27 2.85 -33.81 5.36
N THR A 28 3.42 -32.97 4.50
CA THR A 28 3.59 -33.28 3.08
C THR A 28 4.62 -34.39 2.96
N GLU A 29 4.17 -35.60 2.68
CA GLU A 29 5.05 -36.75 2.44
C GLU A 29 5.84 -36.54 1.14
N ASN A 30 7.17 -36.52 1.25
CA ASN A 30 8.03 -36.57 0.08
C ASN A 30 8.20 -38.04 -0.34
N ILE A 31 7.32 -38.51 -1.24
CA ILE A 31 7.29 -39.90 -1.72
C ILE A 31 8.52 -40.23 -2.59
N THR A 32 9.31 -39.23 -3.00
CA THR A 32 10.49 -39.42 -3.85
C THR A 32 11.78 -39.50 -3.01
N ARG A 33 12.78 -40.27 -3.50
CA ARG A 33 14.14 -40.39 -2.89
C ARG A 33 14.99 -39.12 -3.04
N GLU A 34 14.34 -37.97 -3.10
CA GLU A 34 15.02 -36.70 -3.23
C GLU A 34 15.49 -36.22 -1.86
N GLY A 35 16.74 -35.73 -1.78
CA GLY A 35 17.30 -35.22 -0.53
C GLY A 35 16.52 -34.01 0.00
N LEU A 36 16.61 -33.77 1.32
CA LEU A 36 16.12 -32.52 1.91
C LEU A 36 16.71 -31.32 1.15
N GLY A 37 15.83 -30.45 0.61
CA GLY A 37 16.24 -29.32 -0.23
C GLY A 37 16.35 -29.62 -1.72
N SER A 38 15.77 -30.72 -2.20
CA SER A 38 15.68 -30.97 -3.64
C SER A 38 14.89 -29.88 -4.37
N LYS A 39 15.17 -29.77 -5.68
CA LYS A 39 14.82 -28.67 -6.58
C LYS A 39 13.37 -28.17 -6.49
N ASN A 40 12.44 -29.00 -6.02
CA ASN A 40 11.05 -28.65 -5.78
C ASN A 40 10.87 -27.42 -4.88
N VAL A 41 11.68 -27.24 -3.83
CA VAL A 41 11.48 -26.11 -2.90
C VAL A 41 11.78 -24.77 -3.57
N MET A 42 12.87 -24.68 -4.35
CA MET A 42 13.19 -23.42 -5.04
C MET A 42 12.21 -23.14 -6.18
N GLU A 43 11.75 -24.17 -6.90
CA GLU A 43 10.71 -24.02 -7.92
C GLU A 43 9.37 -23.56 -7.31
N GLU A 44 9.02 -24.07 -6.13
CA GLU A 44 7.81 -23.67 -5.41
C GLU A 44 7.93 -22.22 -4.90
N ILE A 45 9.09 -21.84 -4.36
CA ILE A 45 9.38 -20.45 -3.96
C ILE A 45 9.28 -19.51 -5.16
N ASP A 46 9.87 -19.86 -6.30
CA ASP A 46 9.79 -19.06 -7.52
C ASP A 46 8.35 -18.93 -8.01
N ARG A 47 7.54 -19.99 -7.91
CA ARG A 47 6.11 -19.95 -8.23
C ARG A 47 5.36 -18.99 -7.32
N ILE A 48 5.54 -19.11 -6.00
CA ILE A 48 4.89 -18.24 -5.00
C ILE A 48 5.30 -16.78 -5.22
N MET A 49 6.58 -16.53 -5.50
CA MET A 49 7.08 -15.18 -5.75
C MET A 49 6.51 -14.59 -7.04
N LYS A 50 6.41 -15.37 -8.12
CA LYS A 50 5.74 -14.94 -9.37
C LYS A 50 4.27 -14.65 -9.15
N GLU A 51 3.55 -15.54 -8.45
CA GLU A 51 2.13 -15.33 -8.12
C GLU A 51 1.93 -14.08 -7.27
N PHE A 52 2.79 -13.88 -6.27
CA PHE A 52 2.73 -12.70 -5.41
C PHE A 52 3.01 -11.40 -6.19
N ALA A 53 4.02 -11.41 -7.07
CA ALA A 53 4.34 -10.28 -7.95
C ALA A 53 3.22 -9.98 -8.95
N GLN A 54 2.46 -10.99 -9.38
CA GLN A 54 1.27 -10.84 -10.23
C GLN A 54 0.02 -10.41 -9.43
N SER A 55 -0.02 -10.69 -8.14
CA SER A 55 -1.17 -10.36 -7.30
C SER A 55 -1.39 -8.85 -7.08
N THR A 56 -2.58 -8.50 -6.61
CA THR A 56 -2.93 -7.13 -6.18
C THR A 56 -2.56 -6.85 -4.71
N LYS A 57 -2.03 -7.83 -3.98
CA LYS A 57 -1.78 -7.76 -2.52
C LYS A 57 -0.89 -6.57 -2.14
N LEU A 58 0.19 -6.34 -2.88
CA LEU A 58 1.07 -5.19 -2.69
C LEU A 58 0.35 -3.84 -2.87
N SER A 59 -0.55 -3.75 -3.85
CA SER A 59 -1.35 -2.55 -4.06
C SER A 59 -2.34 -2.33 -2.92
N THR A 60 -2.97 -3.39 -2.41
CA THR A 60 -3.88 -3.31 -1.26
C THR A 60 -3.16 -2.84 0.00
N ILE A 61 -1.96 -3.37 0.25
CA ILE A 61 -1.09 -2.95 1.37
C ILE A 61 -0.70 -1.48 1.20
N ALA A 62 -0.28 -1.05 0.01
CA ALA A 62 0.07 0.34 -0.26
C ALA A 62 -1.11 1.29 0.01
N SER A 63 -2.32 0.94 -0.45
CA SER A 63 -3.54 1.72 -0.17
C SER A 63 -3.85 1.82 1.31
N LYS A 64 -3.64 0.73 2.08
CA LYS A 64 -3.83 0.72 3.54
C LYS A 64 -2.93 1.74 4.25
N TYR A 65 -1.72 1.96 3.73
CA TYR A 65 -0.77 2.94 4.27
C TYR A 65 -0.83 4.31 3.56
N ASN A 66 -1.88 4.59 2.79
CA ASN A 66 -2.08 5.85 2.05
C ASN A 66 -0.90 6.18 1.09
N LEU A 67 -0.29 5.16 0.51
CA LEU A 67 0.74 5.27 -0.50
C LEU A 67 0.11 5.19 -1.90
N LYS A 68 0.82 5.73 -2.90
CA LYS A 68 0.44 5.61 -4.30
C LYS A 68 1.05 4.33 -4.86
N SER A 69 0.24 3.45 -5.41
CA SER A 69 0.70 2.28 -6.18
C SER A 69 0.43 2.49 -7.67
N LYS A 70 1.39 2.10 -8.51
CA LYS A 70 1.22 2.07 -9.98
C LYS A 70 1.81 0.78 -10.51
N SER A 71 1.03 0.05 -11.31
CA SER A 71 1.51 -1.11 -12.06
C SER A 71 1.93 -0.65 -13.45
N GLU A 72 3.14 -0.94 -13.85
CA GLU A 72 3.67 -0.65 -15.19
C GLU A 72 4.18 -1.93 -15.85
N GLY A 73 4.03 -2.05 -17.16
CA GLY A 73 4.43 -3.24 -17.92
C GLY A 73 3.39 -4.37 -17.92
N LYS A 74 3.71 -5.43 -18.67
CA LYS A 74 2.90 -6.66 -18.81
C LYS A 74 3.78 -7.88 -18.52
N ASP A 75 3.16 -8.92 -17.95
CA ASP A 75 3.73 -10.24 -17.70
C ASP A 75 5.11 -10.21 -17.03
N GLU A 76 6.16 -10.69 -17.69
CA GLU A 76 7.53 -10.78 -17.13
C GLU A 76 8.18 -9.42 -16.86
N ASN A 77 7.72 -8.36 -17.53
CA ASN A 77 8.19 -6.99 -17.33
C ASN A 77 7.24 -6.16 -16.45
N ARG A 78 6.27 -6.80 -15.77
CA ARG A 78 5.39 -6.11 -14.85
C ARG A 78 6.18 -5.69 -13.60
N ARG A 79 6.19 -4.39 -13.33
CA ARG A 79 6.73 -3.80 -12.09
C ARG A 79 5.63 -3.03 -11.37
N ILE A 80 5.66 -3.09 -10.04
CA ILE A 80 4.80 -2.28 -9.18
C ILE A 80 5.68 -1.22 -8.52
N THR A 81 5.41 0.04 -8.81
CA THR A 81 6.08 1.18 -8.20
C THR A 81 5.21 1.70 -7.06
N ILE A 82 5.79 1.78 -5.85
CA ILE A 82 5.16 2.37 -4.67
C ILE A 82 5.82 3.72 -4.40
N SER A 83 5.02 4.76 -4.22
CA SER A 83 5.51 6.12 -3.95
C SER A 83 4.74 6.78 -2.82
N LYS A 84 5.40 7.67 -2.08
CA LYS A 84 4.74 8.47 -1.05
C LYS A 84 3.73 9.41 -1.69
N LYS A 85 2.52 9.45 -1.14
CA LYS A 85 1.51 10.42 -1.56
C LYS A 85 1.93 11.80 -1.05
N MET A 86 2.11 12.74 -1.96
CA MET A 86 2.41 14.12 -1.58
C MET A 86 1.16 14.78 -1.02
N ASP A 87 1.31 15.47 0.09
CA ASP A 87 0.24 16.28 0.64
C ASP A 87 0.04 17.54 -0.22
N LYS A 88 -1.22 17.82 -0.60
CA LYS A 88 -1.58 18.94 -1.47
C LYS A 88 -1.14 20.27 -0.86
N TRP A 89 -1.23 20.39 0.46
CA TRP A 89 -0.82 21.60 1.18
C TRP A 89 0.68 21.85 1.14
N ASN A 90 1.50 20.80 1.11
CA ASN A 90 2.94 20.97 0.97
C ASN A 90 3.30 21.51 -0.43
N ILE A 91 2.61 21.03 -1.47
CA ILE A 91 2.77 21.56 -2.83
C ILE A 91 2.38 23.03 -2.88
N VAL A 92 1.22 23.39 -2.30
CA VAL A 92 0.78 24.79 -2.25
C VAL A 92 1.77 25.65 -1.47
N ARG A 93 2.27 25.17 -0.32
CA ARG A 93 3.25 25.90 0.50
C ARG A 93 4.56 26.12 -0.26
N GLU A 94 5.06 25.12 -0.98
CA GLU A 94 6.25 25.27 -1.82
C GLU A 94 6.02 26.24 -2.98
N LEU A 95 4.87 26.16 -3.66
CA LEU A 95 4.52 27.10 -4.73
C LEU A 95 4.39 28.53 -4.21
N LEU A 96 3.78 28.73 -3.04
CA LEU A 96 3.70 30.06 -2.41
C LEU A 96 5.08 30.62 -2.07
N ARG A 97 6.05 29.78 -1.69
CA ARG A 97 7.44 30.21 -1.45
C ARG A 97 8.23 30.46 -2.72
N GLY A 98 7.94 29.72 -3.79
CA GLY A 98 8.69 29.71 -5.05
C GLY A 98 8.21 30.69 -6.13
N GLY A 99 7.23 31.55 -5.84
CA GLY A 99 6.71 32.52 -6.82
C GLY A 99 5.50 32.02 -7.62
N LEU A 100 4.66 31.19 -7.00
CA LEU A 100 3.36 30.69 -7.51
C LEU A 100 3.43 29.68 -8.66
N GLU A 101 4.61 29.41 -9.22
CA GLU A 101 4.78 28.50 -10.35
C GLU A 101 6.00 27.60 -10.18
N ASN A 102 5.92 26.36 -10.69
CA ASN A 102 7.05 25.46 -10.88
C ASN A 102 6.90 24.70 -12.22
N GLU A 103 7.85 23.82 -12.55
CA GLU A 103 7.86 23.06 -13.81
C GLU A 103 6.59 22.21 -14.04
N SER A 104 5.85 21.87 -12.99
CA SER A 104 4.71 20.94 -13.05
C SER A 104 3.37 21.55 -12.66
N TYR A 105 3.35 22.66 -11.94
CA TYR A 105 2.16 23.23 -11.30
C TYR A 105 2.20 24.77 -11.32
N LYS A 106 1.04 25.36 -11.61
CA LYS A 106 0.78 26.79 -11.50
C LYS A 106 -0.34 27.02 -10.50
N LEU A 107 -0.07 27.83 -9.47
CA LEU A 107 -1.05 28.17 -8.44
C LEU A 107 -1.81 29.43 -8.85
N GLN A 108 -3.12 29.30 -9.08
CA GLN A 108 -4.00 30.42 -9.33
C GLN A 108 -4.70 30.85 -8.04
N ILE A 109 -4.57 32.13 -7.69
CA ILE A 109 -5.30 32.72 -6.56
C ILE A 109 -6.69 33.14 -7.07
N PRO A 110 -7.78 32.71 -6.40
CA PRO A 110 -9.12 33.17 -6.77
C PRO A 110 -9.24 34.69 -6.71
N GLU A 111 -9.91 35.30 -7.70
CA GLU A 111 -10.03 36.77 -7.83
C GLU A 111 -10.57 37.44 -6.57
N LYS A 112 -11.54 36.78 -5.91
CA LYS A 112 -12.11 37.22 -4.63
C LYS A 112 -11.12 37.33 -3.47
N PHE A 113 -9.89 36.84 -3.59
CA PHE A 113 -8.86 36.89 -2.54
C PHE A 113 -7.58 37.58 -3.02
N LYS A 114 -7.59 38.18 -4.21
CA LYS A 114 -6.41 38.84 -4.79
C LYS A 114 -5.91 40.00 -3.91
N TYR A 115 -6.83 40.70 -3.25
CA TYR A 115 -6.56 41.79 -2.30
C TYR A 115 -5.69 41.37 -1.10
N LEU A 116 -5.63 40.09 -0.73
CA LEU A 116 -4.76 39.61 0.36
C LEU A 116 -3.28 39.49 -0.06
N TRP A 117 -3.00 39.61 -1.36
CA TRP A 117 -1.69 39.35 -1.96
C TRP A 117 -1.17 40.52 -2.79
N THR A 118 -2.02 41.47 -3.15
CA THR A 118 -1.62 42.79 -3.64
C THR A 118 -1.53 43.72 -2.45
N ASP A 119 -0.31 44.09 -2.09
CA ASP A 119 -0.04 45.21 -1.19
C ASP A 119 -0.37 46.49 -1.96
N GLU A 120 -1.66 46.78 -2.11
CA GLU A 120 -2.11 48.11 -2.50
C GLU A 120 -1.88 49.00 -1.27
N LEU A 121 -0.65 49.49 -1.15
CA LEU A 121 -0.36 50.76 -0.52
C LEU A 121 -1.29 51.78 -1.18
N SER A 122 -2.41 52.03 -0.50
CA SER A 122 -3.22 53.21 -0.62
C SER A 122 -2.31 54.43 -0.55
N SER A 123 -1.87 54.89 -1.72
CA SER A 123 -1.28 56.22 -1.87
C SER A 123 -2.44 57.18 -2.02
N ASP A 124 -2.83 57.72 -0.87
CA ASP A 124 -3.25 59.10 -0.65
C ASP A 124 -4.46 59.60 -1.47
N ASP A 125 -5.63 59.42 -0.84
CA ASP A 125 -6.68 60.46 -0.85
C ASP A 125 -6.15 61.70 -0.11
N GLU A 126 -5.53 62.66 -0.81
CA GLU A 126 -5.28 64.06 -0.40
C GLU A 126 -4.81 64.79 -1.69
N GLU A 127 -5.35 65.89 -2.21
CA GLU A 127 -5.98 67.05 -1.62
C GLU A 127 -6.95 67.69 -2.64
N LYS A 128 -8.04 68.18 -2.08
CA LYS A 128 -9.00 69.12 -2.67
C LYS A 128 -8.36 70.52 -2.71
N TYR A 129 -8.29 71.14 -3.89
CA TYR A 129 -8.25 72.61 -4.04
C TYR A 129 -9.38 73.06 -4.97
#